data_AF-A0A9P9CW58-F1
#
_entry.id   AF-A0A9P9CW58-F1
#
_cell.length_a   1.000
_cell.length_b   1.000
_cell.length_c   1.000
_cell.angle_alpha   90.00
_cell.angle_beta   90.00
_cell.angle_gamma   90.00
#
_symmetry.space_group_name_H-M   'P 1'
#
loop_
_entity.id
_entity.type
_entity.pdbx_description
1 polymer ?
#
loop_
_entity_poly.entity_id
_entity_poly.type
_entity_poly.pdbx_seq_one_letter_code
_entity_poly.pdbx_strand_id
1 'polypeptide(L)'
;AAVFALSSPAEAQEWVCGRTGGSHAALKQAHADFNKLFGARRLTAAGNQCYYSMCKSYVFGFCNTSSRTRTEKSNHRNNAKDESPGRGSSCAISFNAPADGHLLYRFSHTKDIKICEGKCGLYKNDVRRC
;
A
#
# COMPACT_ATOMS: atom_id res chain seq x y z
N ALA A 1 -5.03 32.41 -31.84
CA ALA A 1 -5.61 31.12 -31.40
C ALA A 1 -4.81 30.62 -30.21
N ALA A 2 -5.43 30.46 -29.04
CA ALA A 2 -4.77 29.92 -27.85
C ALA A 2 -5.09 28.43 -27.76
N VAL A 3 -4.06 27.58 -27.83
CA VAL A 3 -4.21 26.14 -27.65
C VAL A 3 -4.13 25.86 -26.15
N PHE A 4 -5.29 25.68 -25.51
CA PHE A 4 -5.33 25.11 -24.17
C PHE A 4 -4.97 23.62 -24.29
N ALA A 5 -3.74 23.28 -23.92
CA ALA A 5 -3.38 21.90 -23.64
C ALA A 5 -4.20 21.47 -22.42
N LEU A 6 -5.33 20.80 -22.66
CA LEU A 6 -6.04 20.04 -21.65
C LEU A 6 -5.09 18.93 -21.20
N SER A 7 -4.31 19.21 -20.15
CA SER A 7 -3.64 18.16 -19.40
C SER A 7 -4.74 17.25 -18.89
N SER A 8 -4.87 16.07 -19.48
CA SER A 8 -5.76 15.03 -18.96
C SER A 8 -5.48 14.91 -17.46
N PRO A 9 -6.51 14.90 -16.59
CA PRO A 9 -6.26 14.56 -15.21
C PRO A 9 -5.62 13.17 -15.24
N ALA A 10 -4.42 13.05 -14.67
CA ALA A 10 -3.90 11.75 -14.31
C ALA A 10 -5.03 11.08 -13.52
N GLU A 11 -5.55 9.95 -14.01
CA GLU A 11 -6.62 9.23 -13.34
C GLU A 11 -6.24 9.09 -11.86
N ALA A 12 -7.07 9.68 -10.99
CA ALA A 12 -6.82 9.64 -9.56
C ALA A 12 -6.72 8.17 -9.17
N GLN A 13 -5.55 7.77 -8.68
CA GLN A 13 -5.32 6.41 -8.22
C GLN A 13 -6.04 6.28 -6.87
N GLU A 14 -7.24 5.72 -6.91
CA GLU A 14 -8.07 5.54 -5.72
C GLU A 14 -7.78 4.20 -5.04
N TRP A 15 -8.04 4.16 -3.74
CA TRP A 15 -8.03 2.91 -2.99
C TRP A 15 -9.18 2.00 -3.43
N VAL A 16 -8.87 0.79 -3.87
CA VAL A 16 -9.85 -0.25 -4.14
C VAL A 16 -10.07 -1.06 -2.87
N CYS A 17 -11.25 -0.92 -2.26
CA CYS A 17 -11.58 -1.50 -0.95
C CYS A 17 -12.69 -2.55 -1.05
N GLY A 18 -12.54 -3.66 -0.31
CA GLY A 18 -13.56 -4.72 -0.25
C GLY A 18 -14.46 -4.69 1.00
N ARG A 19 -14.13 -3.85 2.00
CA ARG A 19 -14.82 -3.78 3.29
C ARG A 19 -14.94 -2.33 3.78
N THR A 20 -15.68 -2.13 4.87
CA THR A 20 -15.72 -0.88 5.63
C THR A 20 -15.04 -1.04 6.98
N GLY A 21 -14.56 0.04 7.57
CA GLY A 21 -13.91 0.01 8.91
C GLY A 21 -12.61 0.81 9.01
N GLY A 22 -12.21 1.49 7.93
CA GLY A 22 -11.08 2.41 7.96
C GLY A 22 -11.50 3.88 7.98
N SER A 23 -10.49 4.74 7.97
CA SER A 23 -10.61 6.18 7.81
C SER A 23 -9.28 6.72 7.30
N HIS A 24 -9.27 7.95 6.77
CA HIS A 24 -8.02 8.59 6.36
C HIS A 24 -7.05 8.81 7.53
N ALA A 25 -7.58 9.14 8.73
CA ALA A 25 -6.77 9.27 9.93
C ALA A 25 -6.13 7.94 10.35
N ALA A 26 -6.87 6.83 10.27
CA ALA A 26 -6.35 5.50 10.55
C ALA A 26 -5.27 5.08 9.54
N LEU A 27 -5.44 5.42 8.26
CA LEU A 27 -4.43 5.20 7.23
C LEU A 27 -3.14 5.96 7.54
N LYS A 28 -3.23 7.26 7.86
CA LYS A 28 -2.06 8.08 8.22
C LYS A 28 -1.32 7.52 9.44
N GLN A 29 -2.06 7.05 10.44
CA GLN A 29 -1.49 6.40 11.62
C GLN A 29 -0.80 5.07 11.26
N ALA A 30 -1.45 4.20 10.50
CA ALA A 30 -0.90 2.91 10.10
C ALA A 30 0.37 3.07 9.23
N HIS A 31 0.39 4.07 8.35
CA HIS A 31 1.59 4.46 7.60
C HIS A 31 2.72 4.93 8.52
N ALA A 32 2.42 5.76 9.53
CA ALA A 32 3.44 6.21 10.48
C ALA A 32 4.04 5.04 11.26
N ASP A 33 3.21 4.09 11.69
CA ASP A 33 3.66 2.88 12.39
C ASP A 33 4.48 1.95 11.47
N PHE A 34 4.11 1.85 10.19
CA PHE A 34 4.94 1.17 9.19
C PHE A 34 6.35 1.78 9.10
N ASN A 35 6.45 3.11 9.00
CA ASN A 35 7.74 3.79 8.92
C ASN A 35 8.57 3.65 10.21
N LYS A 36 7.94 3.50 11.38
CA LYS A 36 8.67 3.20 12.62
C LYS A 36 9.29 1.80 12.59
N LEU A 37 8.59 0.81 12.04
CA LEU A 37 9.03 -0.59 12.04
C LEU A 37 9.99 -0.94 10.90
N PHE A 38 9.81 -0.33 9.72
CA PHE A 38 10.60 -0.63 8.51
C PHE A 38 11.53 0.51 8.08
N GLY A 39 11.42 1.67 8.70
CA GLY A 39 12.15 2.87 8.34
C GLY A 39 11.49 3.67 7.21
N ALA A 40 11.90 4.93 7.08
CA ALA A 40 11.39 5.83 6.05
C ALA A 40 12.09 5.67 4.68
N ARG A 41 13.15 4.86 4.60
CA ARG A 41 13.83 4.57 3.32
C ARG A 41 12.93 3.70 2.43
N ARG A 42 13.20 3.73 1.13
CA ARG A 42 12.54 2.85 0.16
C ARG A 42 12.94 1.40 0.43
N LEU A 43 11.96 0.52 0.44
CA LEU A 43 12.16 -0.91 0.60
C LEU A 43 12.45 -1.58 -0.74
N THR A 44 13.35 -2.55 -0.73
CA THR A 44 13.53 -3.50 -1.84
C THR A 44 12.89 -4.81 -1.42
N ALA A 45 11.93 -5.28 -2.22
CA ALA A 45 11.20 -6.53 -2.01
C ALA A 45 11.66 -7.53 -3.06
N ALA A 46 11.97 -8.76 -2.64
CA ALA A 46 12.12 -9.88 -3.56
C ALA A 46 10.80 -10.15 -4.31
N GLY A 47 10.85 -11.04 -5.29
CA GLY A 47 9.64 -11.47 -5.99
C GLY A 47 8.60 -12.04 -5.03
N ASN A 48 7.34 -11.64 -5.17
CA ASN A 48 6.22 -12.01 -4.31
C ASN A 48 6.46 -11.72 -2.82
N GLN A 49 7.24 -10.70 -2.47
CA GLN A 49 7.47 -10.33 -1.07
C GLN A 49 6.57 -9.16 -0.65
N CYS A 50 6.02 -9.26 0.55
CA CYS A 50 5.29 -8.19 1.22
C CYS A 50 5.91 -7.86 2.57
N TYR A 51 5.83 -6.59 2.94
CA TYR A 51 6.13 -6.07 4.26
C TYR A 51 4.84 -5.53 4.86
N TYR A 52 4.52 -5.93 6.09
CA TYR A 52 3.32 -5.49 6.80
C TYR A 52 3.67 -5.02 8.20
N SER A 53 3.16 -3.85 8.58
CA SER A 53 3.05 -3.45 9.98
C SER A 53 1.63 -3.72 10.46
N MET A 54 1.50 -4.45 11.56
CA MET A 54 0.23 -4.61 12.27
C MET A 54 0.35 -3.90 13.60
N CYS A 55 -0.36 -2.78 13.74
CA CYS A 55 -0.31 -1.97 14.94
C CYS A 55 -1.71 -1.59 15.39
N LYS A 56 -2.00 -1.79 16.67
CA LYS A 56 -3.35 -1.60 17.22
C LYS A 56 -4.38 -2.42 16.41
N SER A 57 -5.32 -1.74 15.77
CA SER A 57 -6.39 -2.36 14.97
C SER A 57 -6.17 -2.25 13.46
N TYR A 58 -5.02 -1.75 13.00
CA TYR A 58 -4.78 -1.47 11.59
C TYR A 58 -3.51 -2.11 11.05
N VAL A 59 -3.54 -2.35 9.76
CA VAL A 59 -2.45 -2.88 8.96
C VAL A 59 -2.13 -1.88 7.87
N PHE A 60 -0.84 -1.62 7.69
CA PHE A 60 -0.32 -1.01 6.48
C PHE A 60 0.76 -1.91 5.88
N GLY A 61 0.84 -1.97 4.56
CA GLY A 61 1.85 -2.81 3.93
C GLY A 61 2.24 -2.38 2.53
N PHE A 62 3.41 -2.87 2.11
CA PHE A 62 3.97 -2.73 0.78
C PHE A 62 4.23 -4.13 0.21
N CYS A 63 3.75 -4.40 -0.99
CA CYS A 63 3.91 -5.68 -1.67
C CYS A 63 4.51 -5.50 -3.06
N ASN A 64 5.41 -6.42 -3.40
CA ASN A 64 5.83 -6.68 -4.77
C ASN A 64 5.19 -7.99 -5.24
N THR A 65 4.20 -7.90 -6.12
CA THR A 65 3.51 -9.05 -6.73
C THR A 65 4.19 -9.56 -8.00
N SER A 66 5.31 -8.95 -8.40
CA SER A 66 6.14 -9.45 -9.50
C SER A 66 6.94 -10.66 -9.03
N SER A 67 7.32 -11.55 -9.95
CA SER A 67 8.31 -12.60 -9.69
C SER A 67 9.74 -12.07 -9.56
N ARG A 68 10.00 -10.81 -9.93
CA ARG A 68 11.33 -10.17 -9.89
C ARG A 68 11.45 -9.25 -8.68
N THR A 69 12.66 -9.08 -8.17
CA THR A 69 12.98 -8.08 -7.15
C THR A 69 12.65 -6.67 -7.65
N ARG A 70 11.98 -5.88 -6.82
CA ARG A 70 11.63 -4.49 -7.11
C ARG A 70 11.82 -3.60 -5.88
N THR A 71 12.17 -2.36 -6.11
CA THR A 71 12.28 -1.34 -5.05
C THR A 71 11.06 -0.43 -5.11
N GLU A 72 10.56 -0.01 -3.95
CA GLU A 72 9.57 1.06 -3.84
C GLU A 72 9.98 2.25 -4.73
N LYS A 73 9.00 2.80 -5.44
CA LYS A 73 9.21 4.02 -6.23
C LYS A 73 9.22 5.23 -5.30
N SER A 74 9.92 6.27 -5.74
CA SER A 74 10.02 7.50 -4.95
C SER A 74 8.65 8.07 -4.64
N ASN A 75 8.44 8.49 -3.39
CA ASN A 75 7.22 9.11 -2.86
C ASN A 75 5.91 8.32 -2.92
N HIS A 76 5.84 7.16 -3.59
CA HIS A 76 4.58 6.41 -3.73
C HIS A 76 3.96 6.03 -2.38
N ARG A 77 4.77 5.67 -1.39
CA ARG A 77 4.27 5.35 -0.04
C ARG A 77 3.62 6.55 0.64
N ASN A 78 4.18 7.75 0.42
CA ASN A 78 3.58 8.98 0.92
C ASN A 78 2.30 9.32 0.16
N ASN A 79 2.30 9.16 -1.17
CA ASN A 79 1.06 9.36 -1.94
C ASN A 79 -0.04 8.40 -1.43
N ALA A 80 0.29 7.14 -1.15
CA ALA A 80 -0.67 6.16 -0.64
C ALA A 80 -1.36 6.63 0.66
N LYS A 81 -0.63 7.23 1.62
CA LYS A 81 -1.26 7.74 2.86
C LYS A 81 -2.07 9.01 2.65
N ASP A 82 -1.80 9.77 1.59
CA ASP A 82 -2.42 11.06 1.33
C ASP A 82 -3.72 10.88 0.52
N GLU A 83 -3.85 9.79 -0.24
CA GLU A 83 -5.11 9.34 -0.83
C GLU A 83 -6.05 8.76 0.22
N SER A 84 -7.28 9.26 0.28
CA SER A 84 -8.27 8.82 1.27
C SER A 84 -8.91 7.49 0.85
N PRO A 85 -8.94 6.46 1.72
CA PRO A 85 -9.71 5.24 1.47
C PRO A 85 -11.20 5.43 1.78
N GLY A 86 -11.65 6.66 2.05
CA GLY A 86 -12.96 6.95 2.60
C GLY A 86 -13.17 6.21 3.92
N ARG A 87 -14.19 5.35 3.97
CA ARG A 87 -14.47 4.47 5.11
C ARG A 87 -13.97 3.03 4.90
N GLY A 88 -13.18 2.81 3.85
CA GLY A 88 -12.77 1.50 3.35
C GLY A 88 -11.78 0.76 4.25
N SER A 89 -11.84 -0.57 4.19
CA SER A 89 -10.93 -1.53 4.80
C SER A 89 -10.67 -2.67 3.81
N SER A 90 -9.64 -3.49 4.04
CA SER A 90 -9.13 -4.44 3.03
C SER A 90 -8.89 -3.75 1.68
N CYS A 91 -8.20 -2.62 1.71
CA CYS A 91 -7.92 -1.77 0.57
C CYS A 91 -6.56 -2.07 -0.05
N ALA A 92 -6.46 -1.87 -1.37
CA ALA A 92 -5.22 -1.84 -2.10
C ALA A 92 -5.16 -0.63 -3.04
N ILE A 93 -3.97 -0.08 -3.22
CA ILE A 93 -3.68 0.98 -4.19
C ILE A 93 -2.35 0.67 -4.87
N SER A 94 -2.27 0.91 -6.17
CA SER A 94 -1.03 0.87 -6.94
C SER A 94 -0.89 2.15 -7.75
N PHE A 95 0.35 2.51 -8.03
CA PHE A 95 0.66 3.74 -8.76
C PHE A 95 1.31 3.37 -10.09
N ASN A 96 0.88 4.01 -11.18
CA ASN A 96 1.36 3.82 -12.56
C ASN A 96 0.98 2.48 -13.21
N ALA A 97 -0.29 2.07 -13.07
CA ALA A 97 -0.85 1.04 -13.96
C ALA A 97 -0.84 1.54 -15.43
N PRO A 98 -0.55 0.68 -16.43
CA PRO A 98 -0.28 -0.76 -16.32
C PRO A 98 1.21 -1.13 -16.12
N ALA A 99 2.16 -0.21 -16.26
CA ALA A 99 3.60 -0.54 -16.30
C ALA A 99 4.18 -1.01 -14.96
N ASP A 100 3.63 -0.55 -13.83
CA ASP A 100 4.15 -0.84 -12.48
C ASP A 100 3.08 -1.39 -11.51
N GLY A 101 2.00 -1.99 -12.05
CA GLY A 101 0.91 -2.59 -11.26
C GLY A 101 1.31 -3.74 -10.31
N HIS A 102 2.60 -4.09 -10.28
CA HIS A 102 3.16 -5.07 -9.36
C HIS A 102 3.54 -4.52 -7.99
N LEU A 103 3.70 -3.19 -7.86
CA LEU A 103 3.97 -2.55 -6.58
C LEU A 103 2.66 -1.98 -6.03
N LEU A 104 2.22 -2.52 -4.90
CA LEU A 104 0.97 -2.12 -4.28
C LEU A 104 1.15 -1.84 -2.79
N TYR A 105 0.36 -0.90 -2.29
CA TYR A 105 0.18 -0.65 -0.88
C TYR A 105 -1.14 -1.22 -0.41
N ARG A 106 -1.18 -1.64 0.85
CA ARG A 106 -2.36 -2.19 1.49
C ARG A 106 -2.67 -1.44 2.76
N PHE A 107 -3.96 -1.23 2.99
CA PHE A 107 -4.49 -0.69 4.23
C PHE A 107 -5.73 -1.48 4.65
N SER A 108 -5.79 -1.91 5.90
CA SER A 108 -6.93 -2.67 6.39
C SER A 108 -7.05 -2.55 7.90
N HIS A 109 -8.28 -2.68 8.40
CA HIS A 109 -8.45 -3.13 9.78
C HIS A 109 -7.97 -4.59 9.89
N THR A 110 -7.34 -4.94 11.03
CA THR A 110 -6.81 -6.29 11.30
C THR A 110 -7.86 -7.40 11.21
N LYS A 111 -9.12 -7.12 11.55
CA LYS A 111 -10.23 -8.09 11.47
C LYS A 111 -10.65 -8.42 10.02
N ASP A 112 -10.34 -7.54 9.08
CA ASP A 112 -10.80 -7.63 7.69
C ASP A 112 -9.74 -8.23 6.75
N ILE A 113 -8.55 -8.54 7.27
CA ILE A 113 -7.44 -9.09 6.49
C ILE A 113 -6.84 -10.32 7.17
N LYS A 114 -6.57 -11.36 6.38
CA LYS A 114 -5.78 -12.52 6.82
C LYS A 114 -4.39 -12.39 6.23
N ILE A 115 -3.40 -12.22 7.10
CA ILE A 115 -1.98 -12.25 6.75
C ILE A 115 -1.35 -13.36 7.57
N CYS A 116 -0.83 -14.37 6.90
CA CYS A 116 0.04 -15.35 7.53
C CYS A 116 1.50 -14.88 7.47
N GLU A 117 2.30 -15.31 8.43
CA GLU A 117 3.71 -14.93 8.56
C GLU A 117 4.61 -15.90 7.79
N GLY A 118 5.72 -15.40 7.24
CA GLY A 118 6.62 -16.24 6.47
C GLY A 118 6.05 -16.56 5.08
N LYS A 119 6.07 -17.83 4.66
CA LYS A 119 5.65 -18.23 3.31
C LYS A 119 4.16 -18.59 3.27
N CYS A 120 3.41 -17.87 2.43
CA CYS A 120 1.97 -17.95 2.28
C CYS A 120 1.59 -18.13 0.81
N GLY A 121 1.50 -19.38 0.37
CA GLY A 121 1.35 -19.69 -1.05
C GLY A 121 2.53 -19.12 -1.85
N LEU A 122 2.22 -18.20 -2.77
CA LEU A 122 3.24 -17.50 -3.58
C LEU A 122 3.98 -16.41 -2.80
N TYR A 123 3.38 -15.86 -1.75
CA TYR A 123 3.92 -14.67 -1.09
C TYR A 123 4.83 -15.00 0.10
N LYS A 124 5.86 -14.17 0.30
CA LYS A 124 6.65 -14.12 1.53
C LYS A 124 6.32 -12.84 2.30
N ASN A 125 5.77 -12.97 3.50
CA ASN A 125 5.36 -11.85 4.33
C ASN A 125 6.34 -11.64 5.48
N ASP A 126 6.98 -10.46 5.53
CA ASP A 126 7.64 -9.94 6.73
C ASP A 126 6.61 -9.10 7.50
N VAL A 127 6.15 -9.64 8.63
CA VAL A 127 5.13 -9.01 9.48
C VAL A 127 5.81 -8.53 10.76
N ARG A 128 5.65 -7.24 11.07
CA ARG A 128 6.12 -6.65 12.33
C ARG A 128 4.95 -6.06 13.09
N ARG A 129 4.99 -6.18 14.42
CA ARG A 129 3.90 -5.78 15.31
C ARG A 129 4.24 -4.63 16.23
N CYS A 130 3.20 -3.86 16.54
CA CYS A 130 3.04 -2.98 17.70
C CYS A 130 1.54 -2.90 18.05
#